data_AF-A0A1G0QTG3-F1
#
_entry.id   AF-A0A1G0QTG3-F1
#
_cell.length_a   1.000
_cell.length_b   1.000
_cell.length_c   1.000
_cell.angle_alpha   90.00
_cell.angle_beta   90.00
_cell.angle_gamma   90.00
#
_symmetry.space_group_name_H-M   'P 1'
#
loop_
_entity.id
_entity.type
_entity.pdbx_description
1 polymer ?
#
loop_
_entity_poly.entity_id
_entity_poly.type
_entity_poly.pdbx_seq_one_letter_code
_entity_poly.pdbx_strand_id
1 'polypeptide(L)'
;MNELIDTKPDINVKETEYKRLLGYPSDFELEGRSRELADWARQWYSKNGKPWIYAVQTDKIGTSNENLTICNVELTSKILRNQFAEAGTHSAMLALVSAGKECEEKAHQLWLEGKPDEYFFLEVYGSAVVEHLVTTTGFRFCDWAEKNDMTVLPHYSPGYPGWKVEDQEKILQLILQNKTRDLPGKIHLFETGMLKPKKSMLALFGITKQVNKVRNLRELIPCESCSLSSCQYRRIPYKNPRRQIEDIRRLQFSNNEPLNGKAVGKSVLTQDAKYSVSQKTLQKWSGERLQLNILNDSSIEAKFRYEGITCSNMGRKLEFDYNIKLGSQTGGYKITGLYCNPSKGDDGYKYMCEYIKDPETFLNNIENEKPLFGRPFNDVLNWERQFSPEGCYCNSESRNHKWGLAFEVLHYTLAQRENKSLKKTA
;
A
#
# COMPACT_ATOMS: atom_id res chain seq x y z
N MET A 1 -19.85 7.53 -0.50
CA MET A 1 -19.92 6.30 -1.32
C MET A 1 -20.93 5.41 -0.64
N ASN A 2 -22.19 5.44 -1.09
CA ASN A 2 -23.30 4.91 -0.29
C ASN A 2 -23.23 3.39 -0.10
N GLU A 3 -22.77 2.67 -1.12
CA GLU A 3 -22.58 1.23 -1.12
C GLU A 3 -21.29 0.89 -1.92
N LEU A 4 -20.60 -0.17 -1.52
CA LEU A 4 -19.49 -0.80 -2.24
C LEU A 4 -19.74 -2.31 -2.29
N ILE A 5 -19.64 -2.88 -3.49
CA ILE A 5 -19.66 -4.34 -3.69
C ILE A 5 -18.50 -4.71 -4.59
N ASP A 6 -17.76 -5.75 -4.19
CA ASP A 6 -16.78 -6.40 -5.04
C ASP A 6 -16.95 -7.91 -4.98
N THR A 7 -17.18 -8.54 -6.13
CA THR A 7 -17.39 -9.99 -6.26
C THR A 7 -16.14 -10.72 -6.76
N LYS A 8 -15.11 -9.98 -7.16
CA LYS A 8 -13.80 -10.47 -7.62
C LYS A 8 -12.68 -9.47 -7.25
N PRO A 9 -12.49 -9.17 -5.96
CA PRO A 9 -11.44 -8.27 -5.51
C PRO A 9 -10.05 -8.85 -5.82
N ASP A 10 -9.03 -7.99 -5.84
CA ASP A 10 -7.64 -8.44 -5.90
C ASP A 10 -7.29 -9.31 -4.68
N ILE A 11 -6.35 -10.23 -4.89
CA ILE A 11 -5.90 -11.25 -3.93
C ILE A 11 -4.38 -11.24 -3.79
N ASN A 12 -3.74 -10.11 -4.06
CA ASN A 12 -2.29 -9.90 -3.96
C ASN A 12 -1.84 -9.79 -2.49
N VAL A 13 -2.08 -10.86 -1.73
CA VAL A 13 -1.64 -11.05 -0.35
C VAL A 13 -0.12 -10.97 -0.31
N LYS A 14 0.41 -10.00 0.45
CA LYS A 14 1.86 -9.82 0.59
C LYS A 14 2.50 -11.05 1.24
N GLU A 15 3.65 -11.46 0.69
CA GLU A 15 4.53 -12.49 1.26
C GLU A 15 4.78 -12.27 2.76
N THR A 16 5.15 -11.05 3.15
CA THR A 16 5.45 -10.68 4.55
C THR A 16 4.26 -10.83 5.49
N GLU A 17 3.04 -10.53 5.04
CA GLU A 17 1.82 -10.69 5.85
C GLU A 17 1.44 -12.17 6.01
N TYR A 18 1.66 -12.98 4.98
CA TYR A 18 1.45 -14.42 5.06
C TYR A 18 2.50 -15.11 5.94
N LYS A 19 3.79 -14.78 5.80
CA LYS A 19 4.89 -15.21 6.68
C LYS A 19 4.59 -14.88 8.16
N ARG A 20 4.13 -13.66 8.44
CA ARG A 20 3.71 -13.20 9.78
C ARG A 20 2.57 -14.04 10.36
N LEU A 21 1.59 -14.41 9.54
CA LEU A 21 0.43 -15.21 9.98
C LEU A 21 0.72 -16.71 10.10
N LEU A 22 1.72 -17.22 9.36
CA LEU A 22 2.29 -18.56 9.53
C LEU A 22 3.17 -18.67 10.79
N GLY A 23 3.55 -17.54 11.39
CA GLY A 23 4.37 -17.47 12.61
C GLY A 23 5.88 -17.38 12.37
N TYR A 24 6.33 -17.17 11.13
CA TYR A 24 7.75 -16.98 10.82
C TYR A 24 8.24 -15.57 11.20
N PRO A 25 9.52 -15.41 11.58
CA PRO A 25 10.18 -14.10 11.67
C PRO A 25 10.10 -13.31 10.36
N SER A 26 10.18 -11.98 10.46
CA SER A 26 10.09 -11.06 9.30
C SER A 26 11.20 -11.24 8.26
N ASP A 27 12.35 -11.71 8.73
CA ASP A 27 13.66 -11.87 8.10
C ASP A 27 13.97 -13.34 7.75
N PHE A 28 13.17 -14.29 8.23
CA PHE A 28 13.30 -15.70 7.87
C PHE A 28 12.77 -15.93 6.45
N GLU A 29 13.57 -16.47 5.54
CA GLU A 29 13.08 -16.82 4.20
C GLU A 29 12.50 -18.22 4.11
N LEU A 30 11.42 -18.36 3.33
CA LEU A 30 10.72 -19.63 3.16
C LEU A 30 11.49 -20.51 2.16
N GLU A 31 11.99 -21.64 2.66
CA GLU A 31 12.74 -22.62 1.88
C GLU A 31 12.11 -24.02 1.93
N GLY A 32 12.49 -24.86 0.96
CA GLY A 32 12.07 -26.26 0.85
C GLY A 32 10.57 -26.46 1.01
N ARG A 33 10.18 -27.38 1.91
CA ARG A 33 8.78 -27.72 2.16
C ARG A 33 7.91 -26.52 2.58
N SER A 34 8.46 -25.53 3.28
CA SER A 34 7.70 -24.34 3.68
C SER A 34 7.39 -23.42 2.50
N ARG A 35 8.32 -23.32 1.53
CA ARG A 35 8.14 -22.62 0.24
C ARG A 35 7.08 -23.31 -0.61
N GLU A 36 7.22 -24.63 -0.79
CA GLU A 36 6.27 -25.47 -1.54
C GLU A 36 4.83 -25.26 -1.05
N LEU A 37 4.61 -25.37 0.25
CA LEU A 37 3.29 -25.26 0.87
C LEU A 37 2.71 -23.84 0.74
N ALA A 38 3.55 -22.81 0.91
CA ALA A 38 3.13 -21.42 0.75
C ALA A 38 2.73 -21.08 -0.70
N ASP A 39 3.49 -21.55 -1.68
CA ASP A 39 3.17 -21.38 -3.10
C ASP A 39 1.97 -22.23 -3.52
N TRP A 40 1.89 -23.47 -3.07
CA TRP A 40 0.74 -24.33 -3.33
C TRP A 40 -0.55 -23.73 -2.75
N ALA A 41 -0.53 -23.20 -1.53
CA ALA A 41 -1.71 -22.56 -0.91
C ALA A 41 -2.15 -21.32 -1.68
N ARG A 42 -1.19 -20.43 -2.04
CA ARG A 42 -1.43 -19.25 -2.87
C ARG A 42 -1.99 -19.61 -4.25
N GLN A 43 -1.40 -20.58 -4.93
CA GLN A 43 -1.82 -21.06 -6.26
C GLN A 43 -3.15 -21.80 -6.24
N TRP A 44 -3.44 -22.55 -5.17
CA TRP A 44 -4.72 -23.22 -5.01
C TRP A 44 -5.81 -22.18 -4.79
N TYR A 45 -5.58 -21.22 -3.89
CA TYR A 45 -6.55 -20.17 -3.61
C TYR A 45 -6.82 -19.30 -4.83
N SER A 46 -5.81 -18.90 -5.60
CA SER A 46 -6.00 -18.07 -6.81
C SER A 46 -6.80 -18.76 -7.92
N LYS A 47 -6.89 -20.09 -7.91
CA LYS A 47 -7.68 -20.89 -8.87
C LYS A 47 -9.09 -21.24 -8.39
N ASN A 48 -9.33 -21.27 -7.07
CA ASN A 48 -10.55 -21.85 -6.48
C ASN A 48 -11.33 -20.90 -5.54
N GLY A 49 -10.64 -19.96 -4.90
CA GLY A 49 -11.21 -19.05 -3.92
C GLY A 49 -12.19 -18.06 -4.56
N LYS A 50 -13.25 -17.72 -3.82
CA LYS A 50 -14.24 -16.70 -4.22
C LYS A 50 -14.35 -15.62 -3.14
N PRO A 51 -13.30 -14.79 -2.99
CA PRO A 51 -13.34 -13.68 -2.06
C PRO A 51 -14.35 -12.63 -2.50
N TRP A 52 -14.83 -11.84 -1.56
CA TRP A 52 -15.72 -10.72 -1.84
C TRP A 52 -15.67 -9.65 -0.74
N ILE A 53 -16.06 -8.43 -1.13
CA ILE A 53 -16.20 -7.27 -0.27
C ILE A 53 -17.64 -6.77 -0.40
N TYR A 54 -18.28 -6.47 0.72
CA TYR A 54 -19.49 -5.66 0.78
C TYR A 54 -19.28 -4.53 1.80
N ALA A 55 -19.74 -3.32 1.51
CA ALA A 55 -19.80 -2.26 2.50
C ALA A 55 -20.92 -1.25 2.22
N VAL A 56 -21.37 -0.58 3.28
CA VAL A 56 -22.40 0.46 3.24
C VAL A 56 -22.00 1.66 4.09
N GLN A 57 -22.30 2.88 3.63
CA GLN A 57 -22.07 4.12 4.39
C GLN A 57 -23.30 4.48 5.23
N THR A 58 -23.07 5.02 6.43
CA THR A 58 -24.10 5.70 7.21
C THR A 58 -23.59 7.02 7.79
N ASP A 59 -24.46 8.03 7.82
CA ASP A 59 -24.28 9.34 8.46
C ASP A 59 -24.92 9.41 9.86
N LYS A 60 -25.74 8.42 10.24
CA LYS A 60 -26.45 8.36 11.51
C LYS A 60 -25.54 7.89 12.64
N ILE A 61 -24.64 8.77 13.08
CA ILE A 61 -23.68 8.49 14.16
C ILE A 61 -23.92 9.41 15.35
N GLY A 62 -24.04 8.81 16.54
CA GLY A 62 -24.02 9.53 17.81
C GLY A 62 -22.81 9.12 18.65
N THR A 63 -22.12 10.10 19.23
CA THR A 63 -21.08 9.87 20.25
C THR A 63 -21.41 10.68 21.49
N SER A 64 -21.60 10.01 22.63
CA SER A 64 -21.83 10.66 23.92
C SER A 64 -20.66 10.41 24.88
N ASN A 65 -20.73 11.03 26.08
CA ASN A 65 -19.78 10.80 27.16
C ASN A 65 -19.72 9.36 27.67
N GLU A 66 -20.63 8.48 27.24
CA GLU A 66 -20.66 7.07 27.62
C GLU A 66 -20.70 6.12 26.39
N ASN A 67 -21.51 6.43 25.37
CA ASN A 67 -21.94 5.46 24.36
C ASN A 67 -21.58 5.90 22.92
N LEU A 68 -21.40 4.92 22.02
CA LEU A 68 -21.36 5.10 20.56
C LEU A 68 -22.62 4.50 19.96
N THR A 69 -23.33 5.24 19.11
CA THR A 69 -24.50 4.74 18.38
C THR A 69 -24.31 4.86 16.88
N ILE A 70 -24.75 3.83 16.15
CA ILE A 70 -24.77 3.77 14.68
C ILE A 70 -26.20 3.41 14.26
N CYS A 71 -26.87 4.26 13.50
CA CYS A 71 -28.30 4.13 13.16
C CYS A 71 -29.19 3.87 14.39
N ASN A 72 -28.94 4.58 15.49
CA ASN A 72 -29.57 4.43 16.81
C ASN A 72 -29.27 3.10 17.54
N VAL A 73 -28.46 2.20 16.98
CA VAL A 73 -28.03 0.96 17.64
C VAL A 73 -26.76 1.23 18.45
N GLU A 74 -26.77 0.88 19.73
CA GLU A 74 -25.65 1.14 20.66
C GLU A 74 -24.55 0.08 20.57
N LEU A 75 -23.31 0.56 20.51
CA LEU A 75 -22.08 -0.22 20.47
C LEU A 75 -21.25 0.00 21.74
N THR A 76 -20.73 -1.10 22.29
CA THR A 76 -20.02 -1.16 23.57
C THR A 76 -18.56 -0.69 23.51
N SER A 77 -18.05 -0.38 22.30
CA SER A 77 -16.64 -0.13 22.06
C SER A 77 -16.17 1.22 22.59
N LYS A 78 -15.58 1.21 23.80
CA LYS A 78 -15.06 2.43 24.43
C LYS A 78 -13.93 3.08 23.62
N ILE A 79 -13.07 2.27 22.98
CA ILE A 79 -11.96 2.75 22.15
C ILE A 79 -12.50 3.43 20.89
N LEU A 80 -13.42 2.77 20.16
CA LEU A 80 -13.98 3.30 18.92
C LEU A 80 -14.83 4.56 19.16
N ARG A 81 -15.56 4.61 20.29
CA ARG A 81 -16.27 5.79 20.76
C ARG A 81 -15.32 6.97 21.00
N ASN A 82 -14.23 6.76 21.74
CA ASN A 82 -13.21 7.79 21.99
C ASN A 82 -12.63 8.30 20.67
N GLN A 83 -12.21 7.37 19.79
CA GLN A 83 -11.69 7.65 18.46
C GLN A 83 -12.67 8.47 17.62
N PHE A 84 -13.96 8.11 17.62
CA PHE A 84 -14.97 8.79 16.81
C PHE A 84 -15.26 10.19 17.31
N ALA A 85 -15.39 10.37 18.63
CA ALA A 85 -15.61 11.66 19.28
C ALA A 85 -14.40 12.60 19.09
N GLU A 86 -13.19 12.11 19.33
CA GLU A 86 -11.97 12.90 19.18
C GLU A 86 -11.72 13.29 17.72
N ALA A 87 -11.95 12.38 16.77
CA ALA A 87 -11.85 12.68 15.34
C ALA A 87 -12.94 13.62 14.81
N GLY A 88 -14.03 13.86 15.56
CA GLY A 88 -15.22 14.55 15.05
C GLY A 88 -15.86 13.79 13.88
N THR A 89 -16.06 12.48 14.06
CA THR A 89 -16.61 11.58 13.06
C THR A 89 -18.08 11.92 12.79
N HIS A 90 -18.45 11.96 11.51
CA HIS A 90 -19.80 12.37 11.06
C HIS A 90 -20.45 11.37 10.09
N SER A 91 -19.70 10.37 9.64
CA SER A 91 -20.22 9.19 8.93
C SER A 91 -19.24 8.03 9.08
N ALA A 92 -19.65 6.81 8.73
CA ALA A 92 -18.81 5.62 8.79
C ALA A 92 -19.12 4.67 7.63
N MET A 93 -18.14 3.83 7.29
CA MET A 93 -18.34 2.64 6.47
C MET A 93 -18.45 1.41 7.36
N LEU A 94 -19.53 0.63 7.18
CA LEU A 94 -19.67 -0.71 7.73
C LEU A 94 -19.26 -1.68 6.63
N ALA A 95 -18.12 -2.35 6.78
CA ALA A 95 -17.62 -3.33 5.83
C ALA A 95 -17.78 -4.76 6.35
N LEU A 96 -18.06 -5.68 5.42
CA LEU A 96 -18.13 -7.12 5.58
C LEU A 96 -17.35 -7.75 4.43
N VAL A 97 -16.24 -8.40 4.75
CA VAL A 97 -15.41 -9.11 3.75
C VAL A 97 -15.39 -10.61 4.04
N SER A 98 -15.13 -11.41 3.01
CA SER A 98 -14.93 -12.86 3.14
C SER A 98 -13.91 -13.36 2.13
N ALA A 99 -13.12 -14.36 2.50
CA ALA A 99 -12.28 -15.12 1.58
C ALA A 99 -13.06 -16.24 0.85
N GLY A 100 -14.38 -16.30 1.02
CA GLY A 100 -15.22 -17.37 0.47
C GLY A 100 -15.17 -18.65 1.29
N LYS A 101 -16.07 -19.59 1.00
CA LYS A 101 -16.19 -20.87 1.73
C LYS A 101 -15.19 -21.92 1.25
N GLU A 102 -14.71 -21.77 0.03
CA GLU A 102 -13.93 -22.77 -0.70
C GLU A 102 -12.61 -23.10 0.01
N CYS A 103 -11.98 -22.08 0.62
CA CYS A 103 -10.75 -22.24 1.41
C CYS A 103 -10.97 -23.14 2.63
N GLU A 104 -12.07 -22.93 3.37
CA GLU A 104 -12.42 -23.74 4.55
C GLU A 104 -12.87 -25.15 4.17
N GLU A 105 -13.64 -25.29 3.09
CA GLU A 105 -14.08 -26.58 2.59
C GLU A 105 -12.89 -27.45 2.14
N LYS A 106 -11.90 -26.88 1.43
CA LYS A 106 -10.69 -27.62 1.06
C LYS A 106 -9.75 -27.83 2.24
N ALA A 107 -9.61 -26.87 3.15
CA ALA A 107 -8.85 -27.05 4.38
C ALA A 107 -9.41 -28.23 5.20
N HIS A 108 -10.73 -28.28 5.43
CA HIS A 108 -11.37 -29.40 6.11
C HIS A 108 -11.17 -30.74 5.39
N GLN A 109 -11.25 -30.77 4.06
CA GLN A 109 -10.93 -31.97 3.27
C GLN A 109 -9.48 -32.43 3.48
N LEU A 110 -8.50 -31.51 3.49
CA LEU A 110 -7.08 -31.84 3.70
C LEU A 110 -6.80 -32.39 5.10
N TRP A 111 -7.50 -31.87 6.12
CA TRP A 111 -7.44 -32.44 7.46
C TRP A 111 -7.94 -33.89 7.49
N LEU A 112 -9.05 -34.20 6.81
CA LEU A 112 -9.58 -35.56 6.68
C LEU A 112 -8.70 -36.47 5.80
N GLU A 113 -7.97 -35.91 4.83
CA GLU A 113 -6.95 -36.62 4.02
C GLU A 113 -5.64 -36.90 4.80
N GLY A 114 -5.53 -36.48 6.07
CA GLY A 114 -4.30 -36.66 6.86
C GLY A 114 -3.15 -35.73 6.46
N LYS A 115 -3.47 -34.55 5.90
CA LYS A 115 -2.51 -33.55 5.40
C LYS A 115 -2.55 -32.28 6.26
N PRO A 116 -1.98 -32.31 7.49
CA PRO A 116 -2.05 -31.19 8.43
C PRO A 116 -1.28 -29.96 7.94
N ASP A 117 -0.22 -30.15 7.16
CA ASP A 117 0.62 -29.08 6.63
C ASP A 117 -0.11 -28.28 5.54
N GLU A 118 -0.61 -28.96 4.50
CA GLU A 118 -1.46 -28.35 3.47
C GLU A 118 -2.73 -27.73 4.07
N TYR A 119 -3.34 -28.37 5.07
CA TYR A 119 -4.42 -27.78 5.86
C TYR A 119 -3.99 -26.44 6.47
N PHE A 120 -2.92 -26.44 7.26
CA PHE A 120 -2.46 -25.26 8.01
C PHE A 120 -2.08 -24.11 7.07
N PHE A 121 -1.29 -24.37 6.04
CA PHE A 121 -0.86 -23.32 5.10
C PHE A 121 -2.04 -22.71 4.34
N LEU A 122 -3.02 -23.50 3.87
CA LEU A 122 -4.22 -22.98 3.21
C LEU A 122 -5.14 -22.23 4.18
N GLU A 123 -5.37 -22.79 5.37
CA GLU A 123 -6.18 -22.19 6.42
C GLU A 123 -5.61 -20.84 6.89
N VAL A 124 -4.28 -20.72 7.01
CA VAL A 124 -3.60 -19.45 7.29
C VAL A 124 -3.67 -18.49 6.10
N TYR A 125 -3.54 -18.97 4.85
CA TYR A 125 -3.68 -18.13 3.66
C TYR A 125 -5.07 -17.49 3.58
N GLY A 126 -6.12 -18.24 3.92
CA GLY A 126 -7.49 -17.70 4.02
C GLY A 126 -7.62 -16.55 5.02
N SER A 127 -6.86 -16.55 6.12
CA SER A 127 -6.79 -15.41 7.05
C SER A 127 -6.05 -14.22 6.44
N ALA A 128 -4.94 -14.48 5.73
CA ALA A 128 -4.15 -13.45 5.06
C ALA A 128 -4.91 -12.75 3.91
N VAL A 129 -5.82 -13.47 3.25
CA VAL A 129 -6.78 -12.88 2.30
C VAL A 129 -7.73 -11.92 3.02
N VAL A 130 -8.33 -12.28 4.17
CA VAL A 130 -9.23 -11.38 4.92
C VAL A 130 -8.54 -10.06 5.31
N GLU A 131 -7.30 -10.14 5.81
CA GLU A 131 -6.48 -8.96 6.14
C GLU A 131 -6.19 -8.07 4.90
N HIS A 132 -5.87 -8.69 3.77
CA HIS A 132 -5.70 -7.99 2.49
C HIS A 132 -6.99 -7.33 2.01
N LEU A 133 -8.14 -8.00 2.12
CA LEU A 133 -9.45 -7.48 1.71
C LEU A 133 -9.85 -6.26 2.56
N VAL A 134 -9.69 -6.29 3.89
CA VAL A 134 -10.01 -5.12 4.73
C VAL A 134 -9.02 -3.97 4.49
N THR A 135 -7.75 -4.28 4.26
CA THR A 135 -6.71 -3.27 3.98
C THR A 135 -6.96 -2.56 2.63
N THR A 136 -7.23 -3.30 1.55
CA THR A 136 -7.57 -2.75 0.24
C THR A 136 -8.92 -2.02 0.24
N THR A 137 -9.90 -2.51 1.00
CA THR A 137 -11.18 -1.80 1.27
C THR A 137 -10.92 -0.45 1.95
N GLY A 138 -10.05 -0.42 2.95
CA GLY A 138 -9.63 0.82 3.62
C GLY A 138 -8.97 1.81 2.66
N PHE A 139 -8.06 1.34 1.79
CA PHE A 139 -7.47 2.20 0.76
C PHE A 139 -8.52 2.77 -0.19
N ARG A 140 -9.49 1.97 -0.66
CA ARG A 140 -10.60 2.44 -1.52
C ARG A 140 -11.47 3.49 -0.83
N PHE A 141 -11.66 3.39 0.49
CA PHE A 141 -12.35 4.43 1.26
C PHE A 141 -11.51 5.70 1.41
N CYS A 142 -10.20 5.60 1.67
CA CYS A 142 -9.30 6.77 1.69
C CYS A 142 -9.30 7.49 0.34
N ASP A 143 -9.13 6.74 -0.75
CA ASP A 143 -9.19 7.21 -2.13
C ASP A 143 -10.48 7.96 -2.45
N TRP A 144 -11.61 7.51 -1.90
CA TRP A 144 -12.89 8.20 -2.06
C TRP A 144 -12.98 9.44 -1.15
N ALA A 145 -12.57 9.33 0.11
CA ALA A 145 -12.68 10.41 1.10
C ALA A 145 -11.81 11.62 0.74
N GLU A 146 -10.57 11.40 0.28
CA GLU A 146 -9.66 12.48 -0.15
C GLU A 146 -10.28 13.29 -1.30
N LYS A 147 -10.94 12.62 -2.25
CA LYS A 147 -11.67 13.26 -3.37
C LYS A 147 -12.93 14.03 -2.93
N ASN A 148 -13.24 14.07 -1.63
CA ASN A 148 -14.39 14.73 -1.02
C ASN A 148 -13.99 15.53 0.25
N ASP A 149 -12.72 15.96 0.35
CA ASP A 149 -12.17 16.74 1.48
C ASP A 149 -12.34 16.09 2.87
N MET A 150 -12.28 14.75 2.90
CA MET A 150 -12.43 13.93 4.10
C MET A 150 -11.22 12.99 4.28
N THR A 151 -11.14 12.37 5.45
CA THR A 151 -10.24 11.26 5.72
C THR A 151 -10.94 10.14 6.50
N VAL A 152 -10.39 8.94 6.40
CA VAL A 152 -10.93 7.71 6.96
C VAL A 152 -10.06 7.27 8.13
N LEU A 153 -10.70 6.88 9.23
CA LEU A 153 -10.02 6.37 10.41
C LEU A 153 -9.65 4.89 10.22
N PRO A 154 -8.57 4.40 10.87
CA PRO A 154 -8.25 2.98 10.90
C PRO A 154 -9.46 2.16 11.35
N HIS A 155 -9.66 0.99 10.74
CA HIS A 155 -10.80 0.15 11.09
C HIS A 155 -10.69 -0.41 12.50
N TYR A 156 -11.85 -0.74 13.06
CA TYR A 156 -11.97 -1.54 14.27
C TYR A 156 -13.04 -2.60 14.08
N SER A 157 -12.97 -3.69 14.85
CA SER A 157 -13.84 -4.87 14.70
C SER A 157 -14.31 -5.38 16.07
N PRO A 158 -15.56 -5.89 16.19
CA PRO A 158 -16.03 -6.58 17.39
C PRO A 158 -15.06 -7.70 17.83
N GLY A 159 -14.87 -7.87 19.13
CA GLY A 159 -13.87 -8.81 19.68
C GLY A 159 -12.44 -8.28 19.72
N TYR A 160 -12.12 -7.11 19.13
CA TYR A 160 -10.86 -6.42 19.39
C TYR A 160 -10.84 -5.87 20.84
N PRO A 161 -9.66 -5.60 21.44
CA PRO A 161 -9.55 -5.19 22.85
C PRO A 161 -10.47 -4.01 23.22
N GLY A 162 -11.36 -4.21 24.20
CA GLY A 162 -12.31 -3.18 24.62
C GLY A 162 -13.55 -3.01 23.70
N TRP A 163 -13.75 -3.91 22.72
CA TRP A 163 -15.01 -4.10 22.01
C TRP A 163 -15.54 -5.53 22.22
N LYS A 164 -16.72 -5.66 22.83
CA LYS A 164 -17.42 -6.95 22.96
C LYS A 164 -17.69 -7.60 21.60
N VAL A 165 -17.64 -8.93 21.53
CA VAL A 165 -17.93 -9.69 20.30
C VAL A 165 -19.43 -9.79 20.04
N GLU A 166 -20.23 -9.64 21.10
CA GLU A 166 -21.71 -9.61 21.06
C GLU A 166 -22.26 -8.48 20.15
N ASP A 167 -21.50 -7.40 19.92
CA ASP A 167 -21.88 -6.34 18.97
C ASP A 167 -21.75 -6.77 17.49
N GLN A 168 -21.14 -7.92 17.20
CA GLN A 168 -20.98 -8.40 15.82
C GLN A 168 -22.32 -8.73 15.16
N GLU A 169 -23.32 -9.17 15.93
CA GLU A 169 -24.69 -9.28 15.41
C GLU A 169 -25.24 -7.90 15.03
N LYS A 170 -25.10 -6.90 15.92
CA LYS A 170 -25.58 -5.53 15.67
C LYS A 170 -24.99 -4.95 14.38
N ILE A 171 -23.67 -5.09 14.17
CA ILE A 171 -23.01 -4.62 12.95
C ILE A 171 -23.49 -5.39 11.71
N LEU A 172 -23.68 -6.72 11.81
CA LEU A 172 -24.20 -7.51 10.69
C LEU A 172 -25.64 -7.12 10.34
N GLN A 173 -26.52 -6.96 11.32
CA GLN A 173 -27.91 -6.52 11.12
C GLN A 173 -27.96 -5.10 10.53
N LEU A 174 -27.10 -4.18 10.98
CA LEU A 174 -27.00 -2.84 10.39
C LEU A 174 -26.59 -2.89 8.91
N ILE A 175 -25.65 -3.76 8.52
CA ILE A 175 -25.29 -3.97 7.11
C ILE A 175 -26.49 -4.55 6.34
N LEU A 176 -27.14 -5.59 6.86
CA LEU A 176 -28.24 -6.28 6.20
C LEU A 176 -29.50 -5.42 6.05
N GLN A 177 -29.77 -4.50 6.98
CA GLN A 177 -30.90 -3.57 6.94
C GLN A 177 -30.69 -2.38 6.00
N ASN A 178 -29.44 -1.97 5.77
CA ASN A 178 -29.10 -0.82 4.91
C ASN A 178 -28.60 -1.26 3.51
N LYS A 179 -28.61 -2.55 3.19
CA LYS A 179 -28.19 -3.06 1.87
C LYS A 179 -29.20 -2.69 0.78
N THR A 180 -28.73 -2.20 -0.36
CA THR A 180 -29.58 -1.97 -1.55
C THR A 180 -29.57 -3.15 -2.52
N ARG A 181 -28.62 -4.09 -2.32
CA ARG A 181 -28.40 -5.30 -3.13
C ARG A 181 -28.15 -6.50 -2.21
N ASP A 182 -28.02 -7.69 -2.78
CA ASP A 182 -27.65 -8.89 -2.01
C ASP A 182 -26.13 -9.02 -1.79
N LEU A 183 -25.76 -9.69 -0.71
CA LEU A 183 -24.37 -10.01 -0.40
C LEU A 183 -23.82 -10.99 -1.45
N PRO A 184 -22.58 -10.80 -1.95
CA PRO A 184 -21.97 -11.71 -2.94
C PRO A 184 -21.85 -13.17 -2.48
N GLY A 185 -21.83 -13.42 -1.17
CA GLY A 185 -21.83 -14.75 -0.58
C GLY A 185 -22.72 -14.81 0.66
N LYS A 186 -23.18 -16.01 1.01
CA LYS A 186 -23.94 -16.25 2.25
C LYS A 186 -23.03 -16.09 3.45
N ILE A 187 -23.48 -15.30 4.43
CA ILE A 187 -22.92 -15.24 5.78
C ILE A 187 -23.93 -15.80 6.77
N HIS A 188 -23.45 -16.58 7.73
CA HIS A 188 -24.18 -16.94 8.94
C HIS A 188 -23.35 -16.51 10.15
N LEU A 189 -24.03 -16.12 11.23
CA LEU A 189 -23.45 -15.76 12.52
C LEU A 189 -23.99 -16.74 13.55
N PHE A 190 -23.10 -17.38 14.30
CA PHE A 190 -23.47 -18.23 15.43
C PHE A 190 -23.62 -17.40 16.71
N GLU A 191 -24.39 -17.90 17.68
CA GLU A 191 -24.59 -17.30 19.02
C GLU A 191 -23.26 -16.99 19.75
N THR A 192 -22.19 -17.72 19.44
CA THR A 192 -20.83 -17.52 19.96
C THR A 192 -20.11 -16.30 19.39
N GLY A 193 -20.73 -15.56 18.45
CA GLY A 193 -20.07 -14.50 17.70
C GLY A 193 -19.15 -14.99 16.58
N MET A 194 -19.18 -16.27 16.20
CA MET A 194 -18.38 -16.78 15.07
C MET A 194 -19.13 -16.61 13.74
N LEU A 195 -18.42 -16.16 12.69
CA LEU A 195 -18.95 -16.10 11.32
C LEU A 195 -18.74 -17.43 10.58
N LYS A 196 -19.61 -17.71 9.60
CA LYS A 196 -19.44 -18.73 8.57
C LYS A 196 -19.67 -18.10 7.18
N PRO A 197 -18.68 -18.11 6.26
CA PRO A 197 -17.32 -18.67 6.40
C PRO A 197 -16.53 -18.00 7.53
N LYS A 198 -15.74 -18.80 8.26
CA LYS A 198 -14.86 -18.37 9.36
C LYS A 198 -13.81 -17.36 8.89
N LYS A 199 -13.40 -17.41 7.62
CA LYS A 199 -12.55 -16.43 6.93
C LYS A 199 -13.41 -15.25 6.45
N SER A 200 -14.10 -14.60 7.38
CA SER A 200 -14.87 -13.38 7.15
C SER A 200 -14.66 -12.41 8.31
N MET A 201 -14.76 -11.10 8.05
CA MET A 201 -14.60 -10.07 9.09
C MET A 201 -15.55 -8.90 8.87
N LEU A 202 -16.13 -8.41 9.97
CA LEU A 202 -16.80 -7.12 10.04
C LEU A 202 -15.80 -6.06 10.48
N ALA A 203 -15.81 -4.90 9.81
CA ALA A 203 -14.91 -3.79 10.09
C ALA A 203 -15.65 -2.45 9.98
N LEU A 204 -15.60 -1.63 11.04
CA LEU A 204 -16.14 -0.26 11.04
C LEU A 204 -15.01 0.74 10.82
N PHE A 205 -15.17 1.64 9.85
CA PHE A 205 -14.26 2.74 9.56
C PHE A 205 -14.97 4.07 9.79
N GLY A 206 -14.45 4.94 10.67
CA GLY A 206 -14.97 6.30 10.82
C GLY A 206 -14.55 7.23 9.69
N ILE A 207 -15.35 8.27 9.39
CA ILE A 207 -15.07 9.29 8.38
C ILE A 207 -15.19 10.68 9.02
N THR A 208 -14.17 11.53 8.81
CA THR A 208 -14.15 12.91 9.33
C THR A 208 -13.69 13.92 8.28
N LYS A 209 -14.22 15.15 8.40
CA LYS A 209 -13.75 16.34 7.69
C LYS A 209 -12.61 17.06 8.43
N GLN A 210 -12.29 16.66 9.67
CA GLN A 210 -11.26 17.28 10.50
C GLN A 210 -9.85 16.78 10.14
N VAL A 211 -9.51 16.71 8.85
CA VAL A 211 -8.32 16.04 8.29
C VAL A 211 -7.01 16.44 9.00
N ASN A 212 -6.82 17.72 9.29
CA ASN A 212 -5.61 18.22 9.95
C ASN A 212 -5.52 17.86 11.44
N LYS A 213 -6.62 17.54 12.11
CA LYS A 213 -6.66 17.10 13.51
C LYS A 213 -6.21 15.65 13.63
N VAL A 214 -6.87 14.74 12.91
CA VAL A 214 -6.57 13.29 12.97
C VAL A 214 -5.19 12.93 12.45
N ARG A 215 -4.59 13.72 11.54
CA ARG A 215 -3.16 13.59 11.16
C ARG A 215 -2.19 13.59 12.35
N ASN A 216 -2.57 14.14 13.51
CA ASN A 216 -1.70 14.20 14.69
C ASN A 216 -1.98 13.10 15.73
N LEU A 217 -3.12 12.39 15.64
CA LEU A 217 -3.60 11.47 16.68
C LEU A 217 -2.98 10.06 16.56
N ARG A 218 -1.71 9.95 16.97
CA ARG A 218 -0.93 8.69 17.00
C ARG A 218 -1.62 7.55 17.75
N GLU A 219 -2.38 7.86 18.79
CA GLU A 219 -3.02 6.86 19.66
C GLU A 219 -4.07 5.99 18.94
N LEU A 220 -4.63 6.51 17.84
CA LEU A 220 -5.63 5.85 16.99
C LEU A 220 -5.05 4.76 16.09
N ILE A 221 -3.73 4.53 16.16
CA ILE A 221 -3.02 3.43 15.51
C ILE A 221 -2.79 2.36 16.58
N PRO A 222 -3.49 1.20 16.57
CA PRO A 222 -3.42 0.23 17.66
C PRO A 222 -2.01 -0.30 17.96
N CYS A 223 -1.14 -0.31 16.95
CA CYS A 223 0.26 -0.73 17.12
C CYS A 223 1.19 0.38 17.64
N GLU A 224 0.79 1.67 17.67
CA GLU A 224 1.54 2.76 18.33
C GLU A 224 1.16 2.92 19.81
N SER A 225 -0.10 2.65 20.16
CA SER A 225 -0.65 2.72 21.53
C SER A 225 -0.50 1.42 22.34
N CYS A 226 -0.36 0.24 21.70
CA CYS A 226 -0.14 -1.03 22.41
C CYS A 226 1.16 -1.04 23.24
N SER A 227 1.05 -1.35 24.54
CA SER A 227 2.16 -1.39 25.50
C SER A 227 3.03 -2.66 25.49
N LEU A 228 2.61 -3.74 24.79
CA LEU A 228 3.30 -5.03 24.81
C LEU A 228 4.65 -4.99 24.06
N SER A 229 5.73 -4.77 24.80
CA SER A 229 7.08 -4.46 24.31
C SER A 229 7.78 -5.56 23.49
N SER A 230 7.19 -6.76 23.40
CA SER A 230 7.73 -7.92 22.67
C SER A 230 6.68 -8.64 21.79
N CYS A 231 5.61 -7.95 21.39
CA CYS A 231 4.60 -8.50 20.48
C CYS A 231 5.13 -8.73 19.04
N GLN A 232 5.49 -9.98 18.72
CA GLN A 232 5.92 -10.41 17.37
C GLN A 232 4.87 -10.15 16.25
N TYR A 233 3.62 -9.87 16.61
CA TYR A 233 2.53 -9.55 15.68
C TYR A 233 2.32 -8.03 15.46
N ARG A 234 3.18 -7.16 16.04
CA ARG A 234 3.05 -5.70 15.91
C ARG A 234 3.33 -5.27 14.46
N ARG A 235 2.38 -4.56 13.84
CA ARG A 235 2.47 -4.10 12.44
C ARG A 235 3.38 -2.88 12.22
N ILE A 236 4.12 -2.46 13.27
CA ILE A 236 5.15 -1.42 13.25
C ILE A 236 6.28 -1.83 14.21
N PRO A 237 7.50 -1.25 14.13
CA PRO A 237 8.59 -1.58 15.06
C PRO A 237 8.33 -1.19 16.52
N TYR A 238 9.13 -1.75 17.43
CA TYR A 238 9.11 -1.40 18.85
C TYR A 238 9.68 0.01 19.10
N LYS A 239 9.19 0.68 20.15
CA LYS A 239 9.79 1.95 20.63
C LYS A 239 11.21 1.79 21.18
N ASN A 240 11.64 0.56 21.50
CA ASN A 240 12.99 0.18 21.91
C ASN A 240 13.35 -1.19 21.29
N PRO A 241 13.90 -1.25 20.06
CA PRO A 241 14.43 -2.50 19.50
C PRO A 241 15.72 -2.93 20.22
N ARG A 242 15.98 -4.24 20.32
CA ARG A 242 17.30 -4.75 20.72
C ARG A 242 18.27 -4.56 19.55
N ARG A 243 19.50 -4.12 19.83
CA ARG A 243 20.59 -4.15 18.85
C ARG A 243 21.06 -5.60 18.68
N GLN A 244 21.22 -6.03 17.44
CA GLN A 244 22.11 -7.12 17.06
C GLN A 244 23.28 -6.52 16.26
N ILE A 245 24.34 -7.31 16.08
CA ILE A 245 25.65 -6.85 15.56
C ILE A 245 25.97 -7.70 14.31
N GLU A 246 26.87 -7.17 13.48
CA GLU A 246 27.47 -7.78 12.29
C GLU A 246 26.65 -7.67 11.00
N ASP A 247 27.03 -6.73 10.13
CA ASP A 247 27.49 -7.12 8.79
C ASP A 247 28.47 -6.08 8.19
N ILE A 248 29.73 -6.48 7.98
CA ILE A 248 30.74 -5.66 7.26
C ILE A 248 31.47 -6.56 6.28
N ARG A 249 31.09 -6.51 4.99
CA ARG A 249 31.94 -6.77 3.81
C ARG A 249 31.14 -6.65 2.50
N ARG A 250 31.42 -5.60 1.70
CA ARG A 250 31.71 -5.66 0.24
C ARG A 250 31.83 -4.25 -0.36
N LEU A 251 33.03 -3.93 -0.85
CA LEU A 251 33.34 -2.76 -1.68
C LEU A 251 34.37 -3.18 -2.74
N GLN A 252 34.47 -2.38 -3.83
CA GLN A 252 35.36 -2.57 -5.00
C GLN A 252 34.89 -3.72 -5.94
N PHE A 253 35.02 -3.66 -7.28
CA PHE A 253 35.86 -2.83 -8.16
C PHE A 253 35.12 -2.20 -9.37
N SER A 254 35.81 -1.33 -10.12
CA SER A 254 35.42 -0.67 -11.39
C SER A 254 36.25 -1.24 -12.60
N ASN A 255 36.12 -0.84 -13.88
CA ASN A 255 35.45 0.31 -14.52
C ASN A 255 34.64 -0.14 -15.78
N ASN A 256 34.71 0.31 -17.05
CA ASN A 256 35.48 1.33 -17.80
C ASN A 256 34.71 1.86 -19.05
N GLU A 257 35.38 2.61 -19.92
CA GLU A 257 34.88 3.33 -21.11
C GLU A 257 35.79 3.11 -22.36
N PRO A 258 35.55 3.71 -23.55
CA PRO A 258 34.30 4.12 -24.27
C PRO A 258 34.34 3.74 -25.78
N LEU A 259 33.41 4.25 -26.64
CA LEU A 259 33.75 5.02 -27.87
C LEU A 259 32.54 5.52 -28.73
N ASN A 260 32.50 6.85 -28.89
CA ASN A 260 32.15 7.71 -30.06
C ASN A 260 31.19 7.27 -31.21
N GLY A 261 30.28 8.18 -31.63
CA GLY A 261 29.52 8.11 -32.89
C GLY A 261 28.56 9.30 -33.11
N LYS A 262 28.47 9.86 -34.34
CA LYS A 262 27.59 11.01 -34.69
C LYS A 262 26.50 10.61 -35.70
N ALA A 263 25.26 11.04 -35.51
CA ALA A 263 24.35 11.39 -36.63
C ALA A 263 23.11 12.20 -36.18
N VAL A 264 22.73 13.15 -37.04
CA VAL A 264 21.62 14.12 -36.96
C VAL A 264 20.23 13.46 -37.10
N GLY A 265 19.18 14.06 -36.51
CA GLY A 265 17.93 14.27 -37.26
C GLY A 265 16.70 13.40 -37.00
N LYS A 266 16.59 12.69 -35.87
CA LYS A 266 15.33 12.04 -35.45
C LYS A 266 14.98 12.36 -34.00
N SER A 267 13.70 12.24 -33.66
CA SER A 267 13.24 12.19 -32.26
C SER A 267 14.00 11.10 -31.53
N VAL A 268 14.62 11.44 -30.41
CA VAL A 268 15.44 10.50 -29.64
C VAL A 268 14.58 9.70 -28.68
N LEU A 269 13.48 10.29 -28.19
CA LEU A 269 12.52 9.62 -27.32
C LEU A 269 11.34 9.06 -28.11
N THR A 270 10.78 7.96 -27.60
CA THR A 270 9.64 7.28 -28.23
C THR A 270 8.37 8.12 -28.05
N GLN A 271 7.83 8.62 -29.16
CA GLN A 271 6.69 9.56 -29.15
C GLN A 271 5.37 8.89 -28.73
N ASP A 272 5.04 7.75 -29.34
CA ASP A 272 3.83 6.97 -29.06
C ASP A 272 4.07 5.91 -27.97
N ALA A 273 4.87 6.28 -26.95
CA ALA A 273 5.20 5.41 -25.83
C ALA A 273 3.96 5.02 -25.01
N LYS A 274 3.92 3.76 -24.59
CA LYS A 274 2.97 3.27 -23.57
C LYS A 274 3.60 3.42 -22.19
N TYR A 275 2.80 3.85 -21.23
CA TYR A 275 3.21 4.14 -19.86
C TYR A 275 2.34 3.35 -18.88
N SER A 276 2.85 3.07 -17.68
CA SER A 276 2.04 2.52 -16.58
C SER A 276 1.06 3.56 -16.02
N VAL A 277 1.42 4.86 -16.12
CA VAL A 277 0.62 6.00 -15.64
C VAL A 277 -0.26 6.56 -16.77
N SER A 278 -1.51 6.94 -16.45
CA SER A 278 -2.42 7.51 -17.46
C SER A 278 -1.90 8.84 -18.04
N GLN A 279 -2.15 9.10 -19.33
CA GLN A 279 -1.71 10.33 -19.99
C GLN A 279 -2.19 11.61 -19.30
N LYS A 280 -3.41 11.61 -18.73
CA LYS A 280 -3.93 12.75 -17.95
C LYS A 280 -3.13 12.97 -16.67
N THR A 281 -2.76 11.90 -15.97
CA THR A 281 -1.94 11.94 -14.76
C THR A 281 -0.51 12.38 -15.08
N LEU A 282 0.09 11.84 -16.14
CA LEU A 282 1.41 12.27 -16.65
C LEU A 282 1.40 13.77 -16.96
N GLN A 283 0.42 14.26 -17.73
CA GLN A 283 0.30 15.68 -18.08
C GLN A 283 0.14 16.58 -16.84
N LYS A 284 -0.64 16.16 -15.84
CA LYS A 284 -0.79 16.89 -14.57
C LYS A 284 0.54 16.97 -13.82
N TRP A 285 1.18 15.83 -13.55
CA TRP A 285 2.46 15.76 -12.82
C TRP A 285 3.62 16.43 -13.57
N SER A 286 3.59 16.47 -14.90
CA SER A 286 4.56 17.19 -15.75
C SER A 286 4.52 18.71 -15.54
N GLY A 287 3.38 19.26 -15.10
CA GLY A 287 3.23 20.70 -14.82
C GLY A 287 3.35 21.06 -13.34
N GLU A 288 2.87 20.18 -12.45
CA GLU A 288 2.82 20.46 -11.00
C GLU A 288 4.04 19.96 -10.21
N ARG A 289 4.61 18.82 -10.62
CA ARG A 289 5.60 18.07 -9.81
C ARG A 289 6.97 17.91 -10.47
N LEU A 290 7.12 18.27 -11.75
CA LEU A 290 8.38 18.18 -12.49
C LEU A 290 8.96 19.57 -12.79
N GLN A 291 10.17 19.83 -12.28
CA GLN A 291 11.00 20.97 -12.67
C GLN A 291 12.06 20.49 -13.67
N LEU A 292 12.30 21.27 -14.73
CA LEU A 292 13.25 20.94 -15.80
C LEU A 292 14.17 22.12 -16.11
N ASN A 293 15.47 21.90 -15.90
CA ASN A 293 16.54 22.76 -16.38
C ASN A 293 17.23 22.08 -17.58
N ILE A 294 17.50 22.83 -18.64
CA ILE A 294 18.26 22.36 -19.82
C ILE A 294 19.53 23.18 -19.86
N LEU A 295 20.69 22.52 -19.81
CA LEU A 295 21.99 23.18 -19.76
C LEU A 295 22.50 23.52 -21.17
N ASN A 296 23.55 24.34 -21.24
CA ASN A 296 24.10 24.87 -22.49
C ASN A 296 24.64 23.77 -23.45
N ASP A 297 24.98 22.59 -22.92
CA ASP A 297 25.41 21.40 -23.67
C ASP A 297 24.22 20.52 -24.13
N SER A 298 22.97 20.98 -23.91
CA SER A 298 21.72 20.25 -24.11
C SER A 298 21.53 19.02 -23.20
N SER A 299 22.33 18.87 -22.15
CA SER A 299 22.03 17.95 -21.04
C SER A 299 20.85 18.48 -20.21
N ILE A 300 20.23 17.61 -19.41
CA ILE A 300 19.01 17.92 -18.67
C ILE A 300 19.20 17.59 -17.20
N GLU A 301 18.91 18.58 -16.34
CA GLU A 301 18.71 18.37 -14.91
C GLU A 301 17.21 18.45 -14.62
N ALA A 302 16.64 17.32 -14.22
CA ALA A 302 15.24 17.17 -13.89
C ALA A 302 15.07 16.94 -12.39
N LYS A 303 14.08 17.58 -11.79
CA LYS A 303 13.68 17.38 -10.40
C LYS A 303 12.19 17.07 -10.33
N PHE A 304 11.86 15.83 -9.99
CA PHE A 304 10.51 15.36 -9.78
C PHE A 304 10.20 15.25 -8.28
N ARG A 305 9.12 15.86 -7.82
CA ARG A 305 8.63 15.67 -6.45
C ARG A 305 7.60 14.54 -6.40
N TYR A 306 7.93 13.49 -5.68
CA TYR A 306 6.95 12.53 -5.20
C TYR A 306 6.25 13.11 -3.97
N GLU A 307 4.91 13.10 -3.98
CA GLU A 307 4.08 13.44 -2.83
C GLU A 307 3.14 12.25 -2.58
N GLY A 308 3.05 11.80 -1.32
CA GLY A 308 2.21 10.69 -0.91
C GLY A 308 2.05 10.62 0.61
N ILE A 309 1.78 9.42 1.12
CA ILE A 309 1.62 9.13 2.56
C ILE A 309 2.36 7.85 2.97
N THR A 310 2.78 7.74 4.22
CA THR A 310 3.34 6.47 4.74
C THR A 310 2.30 5.34 4.70
N CYS A 311 2.77 4.09 4.55
CA CYS A 311 1.90 2.90 4.55
C CYS A 311 1.35 2.52 5.94
N SER A 312 1.62 3.32 6.96
CA SER A 312 1.06 3.17 8.30
C SER A 312 -0.41 3.59 8.32
N ASN A 313 -1.18 3.04 9.25
CA ASN A 313 -2.48 3.61 9.61
C ASN A 313 -2.33 5.14 9.86
N MET A 314 -3.31 5.93 9.43
CA MET A 314 -3.28 7.40 9.46
C MET A 314 -2.14 8.12 8.69
N GLY A 315 -1.41 7.42 7.82
CA GLY A 315 -0.56 7.96 6.74
C GLY A 315 0.03 9.36 6.93
N ARG A 316 1.25 9.44 7.47
CA ARG A 316 2.02 10.69 7.56
C ARG A 316 2.25 11.24 6.14
N LYS A 317 2.05 12.55 5.93
CA LYS A 317 2.43 13.23 4.68
C LYS A 317 3.89 12.91 4.37
N LEU A 318 4.19 12.65 3.10
CA LEU A 318 5.51 12.24 2.66
C LEU A 318 5.90 12.92 1.34
N GLU A 319 7.02 13.62 1.33
CA GLU A 319 7.59 14.27 0.14
C GLU A 319 9.04 13.84 -0.11
N PHE A 320 9.33 13.40 -1.33
CA PHE A 320 10.69 13.03 -1.79
C PHE A 320 11.03 13.76 -3.09
N ASP A 321 12.25 14.30 -3.14
CA ASP A 321 12.81 14.98 -4.31
C ASP A 321 13.70 13.99 -5.09
N TYR A 322 13.23 13.56 -6.25
CA TYR A 322 13.96 12.74 -7.23
C TYR A 322 14.69 13.64 -8.21
N ASN A 323 16.02 13.63 -8.17
CA ASN A 323 16.88 14.45 -9.03
C ASN A 323 17.56 13.54 -10.06
N ILE A 324 17.28 13.78 -11.33
CA ILE A 324 17.70 12.97 -12.47
C ILE A 324 18.54 13.85 -13.39
N LYS A 325 19.75 13.41 -13.73
CA LYS A 325 20.58 14.02 -14.77
C LYS A 325 20.60 13.11 -15.98
N LEU A 326 20.31 13.68 -17.14
CA LEU A 326 20.40 13.03 -18.44
C LEU A 326 21.48 13.74 -19.26
N GLY A 327 22.31 12.98 -19.98
CA GLY A 327 23.21 13.52 -21.00
C GLY A 327 22.46 14.19 -22.14
N SER A 328 23.20 14.76 -23.09
CA SER A 328 22.61 15.46 -24.23
C SER A 328 21.66 14.58 -25.06
N GLN A 329 20.76 15.23 -25.80
CA GLN A 329 19.89 14.56 -26.78
C GLN A 329 20.69 13.69 -27.76
N THR A 330 21.84 14.18 -28.25
CA THR A 330 22.76 13.43 -29.11
C THR A 330 23.38 12.20 -28.45
N GLY A 331 23.43 12.14 -27.12
CA GLY A 331 23.85 10.98 -26.32
C GLY A 331 22.72 10.04 -25.92
N GLY A 332 21.57 10.07 -26.62
CA GLY A 332 20.43 9.20 -26.31
C GLY A 332 19.72 9.52 -24.99
N TYR A 333 19.92 10.74 -24.47
CA TYR A 333 19.56 11.12 -23.10
C TYR A 333 20.09 10.15 -22.02
N LYS A 334 21.27 9.54 -22.23
CA LYS A 334 21.90 8.58 -21.30
C LYS A 334 21.81 9.08 -19.86
N ILE A 335 21.32 8.24 -18.93
CA ILE A 335 21.19 8.61 -17.52
C ILE A 335 22.59 8.78 -16.90
N THR A 336 22.93 9.99 -16.46
CA THR A 336 24.25 10.38 -15.93
C THR A 336 24.26 10.69 -14.44
N GLY A 337 23.10 10.85 -13.81
CA GLY A 337 22.98 11.12 -12.37
C GLY A 337 21.59 10.77 -11.84
N LEU A 338 21.54 10.17 -10.65
CA LEU A 338 20.31 9.79 -9.96
C LEU A 338 20.52 9.98 -8.46
N TYR A 339 19.67 10.81 -7.85
CA TYR A 339 19.69 11.11 -6.41
C TYR A 339 18.25 11.26 -5.88
N CYS A 340 17.84 10.34 -5.01
CA CYS A 340 16.57 10.42 -4.29
C CYS A 340 16.83 10.84 -2.84
N ASN A 341 16.09 11.83 -2.32
CA ASN A 341 16.22 12.31 -0.95
C ASN A 341 14.87 12.81 -0.41
N PRO A 342 14.62 12.78 0.91
CA PRO A 342 13.48 13.47 1.51
C PRO A 342 13.47 14.96 1.13
N SER A 343 12.28 15.51 0.89
CA SER A 343 12.15 16.94 0.55
C SER A 343 12.51 17.81 1.76
N LYS A 344 13.05 19.01 1.51
CA LYS A 344 13.51 19.92 2.57
C LYS A 344 12.36 20.30 3.50
N GLY A 345 12.37 19.74 4.72
CA GLY A 345 11.36 19.97 5.75
C GLY A 345 10.35 18.84 5.94
N ASP A 346 10.41 17.77 5.14
CA ASP A 346 9.67 16.54 5.41
C ASP A 346 10.25 15.83 6.64
N ASP A 347 9.38 15.31 7.51
CA ASP A 347 9.75 14.35 8.56
C ASP A 347 8.95 13.03 8.46
N GLY A 348 8.04 12.91 7.48
CA GLY A 348 7.17 11.76 7.25
C GLY A 348 7.94 10.46 7.08
N TYR A 349 9.10 10.53 6.41
CA TYR A 349 9.96 9.37 6.20
C TYR A 349 10.48 8.75 7.52
N LYS A 350 10.58 9.55 8.58
CA LYS A 350 11.09 9.12 9.89
C LYS A 350 10.11 8.21 10.64
N TYR A 351 8.88 8.09 10.15
CA TYR A 351 7.83 7.21 10.69
C TYR A 351 7.67 5.91 9.89
N MET A 352 8.55 5.63 8.92
CA MET A 352 8.55 4.34 8.21
C MET A 352 9.20 3.24 9.03
N CYS A 353 8.69 2.01 8.88
CA CYS A 353 9.17 0.85 9.63
C CYS A 353 10.68 0.61 9.47
N GLU A 354 11.21 0.71 8.23
CA GLU A 354 12.65 0.50 8.00
C GLU A 354 13.51 1.66 8.52
N TYR A 355 13.05 2.92 8.46
CA TYR A 355 13.78 4.03 9.11
C TYR A 355 13.84 3.87 10.63
N ILE A 356 12.75 3.42 11.26
CA ILE A 356 12.70 3.21 12.72
C ILE A 356 13.57 2.02 13.15
N LYS A 357 13.72 1.01 12.27
CA LYS A 357 14.56 -0.18 12.47
C LYS A 357 16.05 0.15 12.28
N ASP A 358 16.41 0.81 11.19
CA ASP A 358 17.76 1.24 10.86
C ASP A 358 17.73 2.53 9.99
N PRO A 359 17.92 3.72 10.60
CA PRO A 359 17.92 4.98 9.88
C PRO A 359 19.03 5.10 8.82
N GLU A 360 20.20 4.52 9.09
CA GLU A 360 21.39 4.66 8.26
C GLU A 360 21.27 3.77 7.02
N THR A 361 20.98 2.48 7.20
CA THR A 361 20.74 1.56 6.07
C THR A 361 19.55 1.99 5.22
N PHE A 362 18.45 2.48 5.84
CA PHE A 362 17.29 2.96 5.09
C PHE A 362 17.62 4.16 4.18
N LEU A 363 18.30 5.19 4.70
CA LEU A 363 18.68 6.35 3.88
C LEU A 363 19.76 5.99 2.85
N ASN A 364 20.76 5.20 3.23
CA ASN A 364 21.81 4.74 2.34
C ASN A 364 21.26 3.93 1.15
N ASN A 365 20.23 3.12 1.37
CA ASN A 365 19.53 2.40 0.29
C ASN A 365 18.80 3.34 -0.68
N ILE A 366 18.14 4.39 -0.17
CA ILE A 366 17.43 5.38 -1.00
C ILE A 366 18.41 6.24 -1.82
N GLU A 367 19.55 6.63 -1.22
CA GLU A 367 20.56 7.45 -1.89
C GLU A 367 21.35 6.65 -2.96
N ASN A 368 21.56 5.35 -2.75
CA ASN A 368 22.36 4.52 -3.66
C ASN A 368 21.57 3.71 -4.70
N GLU A 369 20.25 3.58 -4.57
CA GLU A 369 19.42 2.99 -5.63
C GLU A 369 19.38 3.87 -6.89
N LYS A 370 20.14 3.44 -7.89
CA LYS A 370 20.38 4.16 -9.15
C LYS A 370 19.91 3.31 -10.36
N PRO A 371 18.61 2.98 -10.46
CA PRO A 371 18.09 2.11 -11.52
C PRO A 371 18.30 2.72 -12.91
N LEU A 372 18.66 1.87 -13.88
CA LEU A 372 18.95 2.27 -15.27
C LEU A 372 20.13 3.28 -15.42
N PHE A 373 20.96 3.50 -14.40
CA PHE A 373 22.13 4.38 -14.52
C PHE A 373 23.04 3.97 -15.70
N GLY A 374 23.47 4.95 -16.49
CA GLY A 374 24.28 4.73 -17.69
C GLY A 374 23.53 4.18 -18.91
N ARG A 375 22.22 3.91 -18.82
CA ARG A 375 21.39 3.44 -19.94
C ARG A 375 20.80 4.62 -20.74
N PRO A 376 20.42 4.43 -22.02
CA PRO A 376 19.60 5.38 -22.78
C PRO A 376 18.23 5.58 -22.11
N PHE A 377 17.62 6.76 -22.25
CA PHE A 377 16.40 7.05 -21.49
C PHE A 377 15.13 6.32 -22.01
N ASN A 378 15.14 5.81 -23.25
CA ASN A 378 14.07 4.93 -23.74
C ASN A 378 14.00 3.59 -22.99
N ASP A 379 15.07 3.12 -22.35
CA ASP A 379 15.09 1.83 -21.62
C ASP A 379 14.03 1.79 -20.49
N VAL A 380 13.63 2.96 -19.98
CA VAL A 380 12.51 3.14 -19.03
C VAL A 380 11.22 2.45 -19.49
N LEU A 381 10.93 2.48 -20.80
CA LEU A 381 9.69 1.94 -21.37
C LEU A 381 9.66 0.40 -21.37
N ASN A 382 10.84 -0.23 -21.30
CA ASN A 382 11.02 -1.68 -21.23
C ASN A 382 11.46 -2.13 -19.83
N TRP A 383 11.46 -1.23 -18.83
CA TRP A 383 11.90 -1.57 -17.48
C TRP A 383 10.79 -2.27 -16.69
N GLU A 384 10.83 -3.60 -16.74
CA GLU A 384 10.04 -4.47 -15.87
C GLU A 384 10.37 -4.19 -14.40
N ARG A 385 9.32 -3.89 -13.62
CA ARG A 385 9.38 -3.58 -12.20
C ARG A 385 8.05 -3.95 -11.56
N GLN A 386 8.08 -4.46 -10.33
CA GLN A 386 6.85 -4.83 -9.64
C GLN A 386 5.98 -3.60 -9.34
N PHE A 387 4.66 -3.75 -9.55
CA PHE A 387 3.70 -2.72 -9.20
C PHE A 387 3.52 -2.66 -7.66
N SER A 388 3.99 -1.59 -7.04
CA SER A 388 3.80 -1.32 -5.60
C SER A 388 3.35 0.13 -5.40
N PRO A 389 2.02 0.39 -5.36
CA PRO A 389 1.47 1.74 -5.25
C PRO A 389 1.56 2.31 -3.82
N GLU A 390 2.12 1.55 -2.88
CA GLU A 390 2.29 1.98 -1.49
C GLU A 390 3.21 3.20 -1.39
N GLY A 391 2.85 4.19 -0.58
CA GLY A 391 3.67 5.40 -0.44
C GLY A 391 4.97 5.22 0.36
N CYS A 392 5.19 4.06 0.99
CA CYS A 392 6.41 3.76 1.74
C CYS A 392 7.63 3.46 0.85
N TYR A 393 8.82 3.56 1.44
CA TYR A 393 10.11 3.34 0.79
C TYR A 393 10.85 2.14 1.41
N CYS A 394 10.14 1.28 2.15
CA CYS A 394 10.72 0.21 2.96
C CYS A 394 11.44 -0.86 2.12
N ASN A 395 10.81 -1.37 1.07
CA ASN A 395 11.35 -2.39 0.19
C ASN A 395 11.73 -1.83 -1.20
N SER A 396 12.60 -2.54 -1.91
CA SER A 396 13.15 -2.11 -3.20
C SER A 396 12.09 -2.04 -4.30
N GLU A 397 11.05 -2.88 -4.25
CA GLU A 397 9.92 -2.84 -5.18
C GLU A 397 9.18 -1.50 -5.10
N SER A 398 8.91 -1.00 -3.88
CA SER A 398 8.22 0.28 -3.68
C SER A 398 9.08 1.49 -4.02
N ARG A 399 10.40 1.38 -3.94
CA ARG A 399 11.34 2.42 -4.38
C ARG A 399 11.50 2.42 -5.91
N ASN A 400 11.71 1.25 -6.52
CA ASN A 400 11.75 1.05 -7.97
C ASN A 400 10.45 1.48 -8.66
N HIS A 401 9.29 1.18 -8.07
CA HIS A 401 8.00 1.64 -8.59
C HIS A 401 7.97 3.17 -8.72
N LYS A 402 8.40 3.91 -7.68
CA LYS A 402 8.41 5.39 -7.65
C LYS A 402 9.49 6.00 -8.53
N TRP A 403 10.67 5.38 -8.62
CA TRP A 403 11.67 5.72 -9.65
C TRP A 403 11.04 5.63 -11.06
N GLY A 404 10.26 4.58 -11.33
CA GLY A 404 9.52 4.45 -12.57
C GLY A 404 8.46 5.53 -12.79
N LEU A 405 7.73 5.95 -11.76
CA LEU A 405 6.80 7.10 -11.87
C LEU A 405 7.54 8.39 -12.26
N ALA A 406 8.68 8.67 -11.61
CA ALA A 406 9.51 9.83 -11.92
C ALA A 406 10.07 9.78 -13.36
N PHE A 407 10.55 8.62 -13.80
CA PHE A 407 11.04 8.41 -15.15
C PHE A 407 9.94 8.52 -16.21
N GLU A 408 8.74 7.96 -16.00
CA GLU A 408 7.64 8.04 -16.95
C GLU A 408 7.12 9.48 -17.13
N VAL A 409 7.02 10.26 -16.04
CA VAL A 409 6.66 11.70 -16.09
C VAL A 409 7.72 12.51 -16.86
N LEU A 410 9.00 12.24 -16.60
CA LEU A 410 10.11 12.89 -17.29
C LEU A 410 10.14 12.53 -18.78
N HIS A 411 10.02 11.24 -19.12
CA HIS A 411 9.99 10.75 -20.50
C HIS A 411 8.82 11.35 -21.29
N TYR A 412 7.62 11.35 -20.72
CA TYR A 412 6.45 11.99 -21.31
C TYR A 412 6.69 13.49 -21.57
N THR A 413 7.24 14.21 -20.60
CA THR A 413 7.49 15.65 -20.74
C THR A 413 8.50 15.96 -21.85
N LEU A 414 9.57 15.16 -21.95
CA LEU A 414 10.62 15.37 -22.94
C LEU A 414 10.18 14.94 -24.35
N ALA A 415 9.50 13.81 -24.50
CA ALA A 415 8.93 13.39 -25.78
C ALA A 415 7.95 14.45 -26.33
N GLN A 416 7.05 14.96 -25.49
CA GLN A 416 6.12 16.04 -25.86
C GLN A 416 6.83 17.36 -26.20
N ARG A 417 8.04 17.62 -25.67
CA ARG A 417 8.88 18.76 -26.07
C ARG A 417 9.57 18.54 -27.42
N GLU A 418 10.13 17.36 -27.68
CA GLU A 418 10.67 17.00 -29.01
C GLU A 418 9.58 17.14 -30.09
N ASN A 419 8.37 16.61 -29.85
CA ASN A 419 7.22 16.69 -30.77
C ASN A 419 6.86 18.14 -31.12
N LYS A 420 6.83 19.03 -30.12
CA LYS A 420 6.55 20.46 -30.28
C LYS A 420 7.70 21.26 -30.91
N SER A 421 8.93 20.75 -30.83
CA SER A 421 10.08 21.33 -31.53
C SER A 421 10.04 20.98 -33.02
N LEU A 422 9.83 19.70 -33.34
CA LEU A 422 9.69 19.21 -34.71
C LEU A 422 8.51 19.87 -35.45
N LYS A 423 7.39 20.12 -34.77
CA LYS A 423 6.22 20.87 -35.28
C LYS A 423 6.38 22.40 -35.31
N LYS A 424 7.61 22.90 -35.12
CA LYS A 424 7.99 24.31 -35.30
C LYS A 424 9.13 24.50 -36.31
N THR A 425 9.73 23.43 -36.78
CA THR A 425 10.81 23.42 -37.79
C THR A 425 10.40 22.70 -39.09
N ALA A 426 9.17 22.20 -39.14
CA ALA A 426 8.40 21.87 -40.34
C ALA A 426 7.19 22.83 -40.43
#